data_AF-A0A8H5QRL2-F1
#
_entry.id   AF-A0A8H5QRL2-F1
#
_cell.length_a   1.000
_cell.length_b   1.000
_cell.length_c   1.000
_cell.angle_alpha   90.00
_cell.angle_beta   90.00
_cell.angle_gamma   90.00
#
_symmetry.space_group_name_H-M   'P 1'
#
loop_
_entity.id
_entity.type
_entity.pdbx_description
1 polymer ?
#
loop_
_entity_poly.entity_id
_entity_poly.type
_entity_poly.pdbx_seq_one_letter_code
_entity_poly.pdbx_strand_id
1 'polypeptide(L)'
;MAEAMLAQQVSDMFAEHAELRRTDAAQKKEIENLEAQRDFYAGEAEMLRDLRLLYEAKLEQKDSEILGLHVLLDKVRVDADIYRDDLSELRKQLKNLQAKYETSQQELCAGEVKFTRRSFQVSNLICALRRKISTNRVSLVALRAAYKIIPSLEQKGRCMRILSMARKLPHRTGIEKEMKECLTDAGLLVSFNKNGTMVLTRSVPVVKVPTDGYKEFEESITIVEKDAAMMDDKAFDQNAQQNTKKDEDVQMSV
;
A
#
# COMPACT_ATOMS: atom_id res chain seq x y z
N MET A 1 -15.46 -59.59 -117.03
CA MET A 1 -14.92 -59.85 -115.67
C MET A 1 -14.04 -58.70 -115.17
N ALA A 2 -13.08 -58.18 -115.96
CA ALA A 2 -12.22 -57.06 -115.54
C ALA A 2 -12.98 -55.75 -115.21
N GLU A 3 -14.00 -55.38 -115.99
CA GLU A 3 -14.78 -54.15 -115.77
C GLU A 3 -15.59 -54.16 -114.46
N ALA A 4 -16.12 -55.31 -114.06
CA ALA A 4 -16.87 -55.46 -112.80
C ALA A 4 -15.95 -55.37 -111.57
N MET A 5 -14.71 -55.87 -111.66
CA MET A 5 -13.72 -55.72 -110.58
C MET A 5 -13.26 -54.27 -110.43
N LEU A 6 -13.08 -53.55 -111.54
CA LEU A 6 -12.77 -52.12 -111.52
C LEU A 6 -13.91 -51.30 -110.92
N ALA A 7 -15.16 -51.60 -111.27
CA ALA A 7 -16.33 -50.92 -110.69
C ALA A 7 -16.45 -51.14 -109.18
N GLN A 8 -16.16 -52.35 -108.69
CA GLN A 8 -16.14 -52.67 -107.26
C GLN A 8 -15.04 -51.91 -106.52
N GLN A 9 -13.81 -51.91 -107.05
CA GLN A 9 -12.69 -51.15 -106.46
C GLN A 9 -12.98 -49.66 -106.37
N VAL A 10 -13.61 -49.08 -107.40
CA VAL A 10 -14.02 -47.67 -107.38
C VAL A 10 -15.09 -47.42 -106.32
N SER A 11 -16.08 -48.31 -106.18
CA SER A 11 -17.10 -48.20 -105.13
C SER A 11 -16.51 -48.29 -103.72
N ASP A 12 -15.59 -49.23 -103.50
CA ASP A 12 -14.91 -49.42 -102.21
C ASP A 12 -14.05 -48.20 -101.86
N MET A 13 -13.30 -47.65 -102.83
CA MET A 13 -12.55 -46.39 -102.63
C MET A 13 -13.47 -45.20 -102.30
N PHE A 14 -14.65 -45.10 -102.91
CA PHE A 14 -15.60 -44.03 -102.57
C PHE A 14 -16.19 -44.20 -101.16
N ALA A 15 -16.44 -45.44 -100.73
CA ALA A 15 -16.89 -45.75 -99.38
C ALA A 15 -15.81 -45.40 -98.33
N GLU A 16 -14.57 -45.82 -98.56
CA GLU A 16 -13.42 -45.47 -97.72
C GLU A 16 -13.19 -43.97 -97.66
N HIS A 17 -13.26 -43.27 -98.80
CA HIS A 17 -13.15 -41.81 -98.84
C HIS A 17 -14.29 -41.14 -98.04
N ALA A 18 -15.51 -41.66 -98.12
CA ALA A 18 -16.63 -41.12 -97.35
C ALA A 18 -16.45 -41.34 -95.83
N GLU A 19 -15.92 -42.50 -95.41
CA GLU A 19 -15.58 -42.77 -94.01
C GLU A 19 -14.44 -41.87 -93.51
N LEU A 20 -13.37 -41.73 -94.29
CA LEU A 20 -12.26 -40.83 -93.96
C LEU A 20 -12.72 -39.37 -93.77
N ARG A 21 -13.64 -38.89 -94.62
CA ARG A 21 -14.23 -37.55 -94.42
C ARG A 21 -15.04 -37.45 -93.13
N ARG A 22 -15.74 -38.51 -92.73
CA ARG A 22 -16.49 -38.52 -91.46
C ARG A 22 -15.54 -38.52 -90.27
N THR A 23 -14.46 -39.30 -90.32
CA THR A 23 -13.45 -39.33 -89.25
C THR A 23 -12.73 -38.00 -89.13
N ASP A 24 -12.35 -37.38 -90.25
CA ASP A 24 -11.71 -36.05 -90.26
C ASP A 24 -12.63 -34.99 -89.64
N ALA A 25 -13.92 -34.99 -89.99
CA ALA A 25 -14.89 -34.06 -89.41
C ALA A 25 -15.07 -34.28 -87.90
N ALA A 26 -15.08 -35.54 -87.44
CA ALA A 26 -15.16 -35.88 -86.02
C ALA A 26 -13.89 -35.46 -85.26
N GLN A 27 -12.70 -35.73 -85.81
CA GLN A 27 -11.42 -35.32 -85.24
C GLN A 27 -11.29 -33.81 -85.15
N LYS A 28 -11.71 -33.08 -86.18
CA LYS A 28 -11.71 -31.61 -86.16
C LYS A 28 -12.57 -31.06 -85.02
N LYS A 29 -13.77 -31.61 -84.84
CA LYS A 29 -14.66 -31.23 -83.74
C LYS A 29 -14.05 -31.54 -82.37
N GLU A 30 -13.36 -32.67 -82.24
CA GLU A 30 -12.68 -33.02 -80.99
C GLU A 30 -11.49 -32.10 -80.70
N ILE A 31 -10.71 -31.72 -81.73
CA ILE A 31 -9.64 -30.72 -81.59
C ILE A 31 -10.22 -29.39 -81.10
N GLU A 32 -11.30 -28.90 -81.71
CA GLU A 32 -11.97 -27.66 -81.28
C GLU A 32 -12.45 -27.74 -79.82
N ASN A 33 -12.97 -28.88 -79.38
CA ASN A 33 -13.40 -29.10 -78.01
C ASN A 33 -12.22 -29.14 -77.01
N LEU A 34 -11.13 -29.81 -77.38
CA LEU A 34 -9.91 -29.87 -76.57
C LEU A 34 -9.21 -28.51 -76.47
N GLU A 35 -9.22 -27.72 -77.54
CA GLU A 35 -8.72 -26.35 -77.52
C GLU A 35 -9.54 -25.47 -76.57
N ALA A 36 -10.87 -25.58 -76.61
CA ALA A 36 -11.74 -24.86 -75.67
C ALA A 36 -11.51 -25.27 -74.21
N GLN A 37 -11.32 -26.56 -73.93
CA GLN A 37 -10.97 -27.04 -72.59
C GLN A 37 -9.59 -26.54 -72.14
N ARG A 38 -8.59 -26.57 -73.02
CA ARG A 38 -7.25 -26.05 -72.73
C ARG A 38 -7.32 -24.58 -72.34
N ASP A 39 -8.07 -23.78 -73.09
CA ASP A 39 -8.20 -22.34 -72.84
C ASP A 39 -8.95 -22.07 -71.52
N PHE A 40 -9.96 -22.87 -71.21
CA PHE A 40 -10.64 -22.83 -69.92
C PHE A 40 -9.67 -23.12 -68.75
N TYR A 41 -8.92 -24.22 -68.82
CA TYR A 41 -7.96 -24.58 -67.75
C TYR A 41 -6.80 -23.60 -67.66
N ALA A 42 -6.37 -22.99 -68.77
CA ALA A 42 -5.36 -21.94 -68.76
C ALA A 42 -5.84 -20.70 -67.99
N GLY A 43 -7.09 -20.28 -68.21
CA GLY A 43 -7.71 -19.17 -67.46
C GLY A 43 -7.92 -19.47 -65.98
N GLU A 44 -8.36 -20.68 -65.64
CA GLU A 44 -8.48 -21.11 -64.23
C GLU A 44 -7.11 -21.14 -63.53
N ALA A 45 -6.07 -21.65 -64.20
CA ALA A 45 -4.72 -21.67 -63.65
C ALA A 45 -4.15 -20.26 -63.42
N GLU A 46 -4.45 -19.30 -64.29
CA GLU A 46 -4.07 -17.89 -64.10
C GLU A 46 -4.78 -17.28 -62.88
N MET A 47 -6.11 -17.46 -62.78
CA MET A 47 -6.89 -16.99 -61.63
C MET A 47 -6.38 -17.56 -60.30
N LEU A 48 -6.04 -18.86 -60.27
CA LEU A 48 -5.50 -19.51 -59.07
C LEU A 48 -4.11 -18.97 -58.70
N ARG A 49 -3.27 -18.61 -59.68
CA ARG A 49 -1.98 -17.95 -59.41
C ARG A 49 -2.19 -16.56 -58.81
N ASP A 50 -3.09 -15.76 -59.35
CA ASP A 50 -3.38 -14.42 -58.82
C ASP A 50 -3.95 -14.49 -57.40
N LEU A 51 -4.85 -15.44 -57.16
CA LEU A 51 -5.42 -15.68 -55.83
C LEU A 51 -4.34 -16.11 -54.83
N ARG A 52 -3.40 -16.95 -55.26
CA ARG A 52 -2.26 -17.36 -54.44
C ARG A 52 -1.39 -16.15 -54.05
N LEU A 53 -1.04 -15.30 -55.00
CA LEU A 53 -0.24 -14.09 -54.74
C LEU A 53 -0.93 -13.15 -53.75
N LEU A 54 -2.25 -12.99 -53.87
CA LEU A 54 -3.03 -12.19 -52.92
C LEU A 54 -3.00 -12.78 -51.49
N TYR A 55 -3.10 -14.11 -51.35
CA TYR A 55 -3.00 -14.74 -50.04
C TYR A 55 -1.59 -14.67 -49.45
N GLU A 56 -0.55 -14.85 -50.26
CA GLU A 56 0.85 -14.71 -49.83
C GLU A 56 1.13 -13.30 -49.31
N ALA A 57 0.72 -12.26 -50.04
CA ALA A 57 0.86 -10.87 -49.59
C ALA A 57 0.10 -10.59 -48.29
N LYS A 58 -1.09 -11.18 -48.11
CA LYS A 58 -1.88 -11.02 -46.89
C LYS A 58 -1.25 -11.74 -45.70
N LEU A 59 -0.63 -12.90 -45.93
CA LEU A 59 0.11 -13.63 -44.89
C LEU A 59 1.32 -12.83 -44.43
N GLU A 60 2.13 -12.29 -45.35
CA GLU A 60 3.27 -11.43 -45.00
C GLU A 60 2.84 -10.20 -44.19
N GLN A 61 1.74 -9.56 -44.58
CA GLN A 61 1.17 -8.46 -43.82
C GLN A 61 0.79 -8.89 -42.40
N LYS A 62 0.13 -10.04 -42.24
CA LYS A 62 -0.28 -10.56 -40.93
C LYS A 62 0.92 -10.95 -40.07
N ASP A 63 1.95 -11.55 -40.65
CA ASP A 63 3.18 -11.88 -39.93
C ASP A 63 3.88 -10.63 -39.41
N SER A 64 3.92 -9.56 -40.22
CA SER A 64 4.46 -8.26 -39.77
C SER A 64 3.65 -7.63 -38.63
N GLU A 65 2.32 -7.75 -38.67
CA GLU A 65 1.43 -7.28 -37.61
C GLU A 65 1.64 -8.07 -36.31
N ILE A 66 1.74 -9.40 -36.41
CA ILE A 66 2.02 -10.28 -35.27
C ILE A 66 3.37 -9.92 -34.64
N LEU A 67 4.41 -9.69 -35.44
CA LEU A 67 5.72 -9.28 -34.94
C LEU A 67 5.65 -7.94 -34.19
N GLY A 68 4.92 -6.96 -34.75
CA GLY A 68 4.70 -5.66 -34.11
C GLY A 68 3.98 -5.77 -32.77
N LEU A 69 2.97 -6.63 -32.68
CA LEU A 69 2.24 -6.90 -31.44
C LEU A 69 3.12 -7.59 -30.39
N HIS A 70 4.03 -8.49 -30.79
CA HIS A 70 4.97 -9.11 -29.85
C HIS A 70 5.92 -8.07 -29.23
N VAL A 71 6.46 -7.15 -30.03
CA VAL A 71 7.32 -6.07 -29.53
C VAL A 71 6.57 -5.18 -28.53
N LEU A 72 5.31 -4.84 -28.83
CA LEU A 72 4.46 -4.06 -27.91
C LEU A 72 4.18 -4.82 -26.62
N LEU A 73 3.91 -6.13 -26.70
CA LEU A 73 3.68 -6.97 -25.53
C LEU A 73 4.92 -7.02 -24.62
N ASP A 74 6.10 -7.21 -25.21
CA ASP A 74 7.35 -7.24 -24.45
C ASP A 74 7.63 -5.89 -23.78
N LYS A 75 7.37 -4.78 -24.47
CA LYS A 75 7.47 -3.44 -23.87
C LYS A 75 6.53 -3.29 -22.67
N VAL A 76 5.27 -3.67 -22.81
CA VAL A 76 4.28 -3.59 -21.73
C VAL A 76 4.67 -4.47 -20.53
N ARG A 77 5.27 -5.64 -20.77
CA ARG A 77 5.78 -6.51 -19.70
C ARG A 77 6.91 -5.85 -18.93
N VAL A 78 7.88 -5.26 -19.63
CA VAL A 78 8.99 -4.52 -19.00
C VAL A 78 8.45 -3.33 -18.19
N ASP A 79 7.54 -2.53 -18.76
CA ASP A 79 6.94 -1.40 -18.05
C ASP A 79 6.17 -1.86 -16.80
N ALA A 80 5.44 -2.99 -16.87
CA ALA A 80 4.72 -3.55 -15.75
C ALA A 80 5.63 -4.05 -14.61
N ASP A 81 6.80 -4.60 -14.95
CA ASP A 81 7.78 -5.01 -13.95
C ASP A 81 8.44 -3.80 -13.27
N ILE A 82 8.76 -2.73 -14.03
CA ILE A 82 9.26 -1.46 -13.47
C ILE A 82 8.25 -0.88 -12.48
N TYR A 83 6.97 -0.78 -12.86
CA TYR A 83 5.94 -0.26 -11.96
C TYR A 83 5.74 -1.13 -10.72
N ARG A 84 5.93 -2.45 -10.83
CA ARG A 84 5.85 -3.36 -9.68
C ARG A 84 6.99 -3.08 -8.69
N ASP A 85 8.20 -2.87 -9.20
CA ASP A 85 9.38 -2.57 -8.38
C ASP A 85 9.23 -1.21 -7.68
N ASP A 86 8.78 -0.17 -8.41
CA ASP A 86 8.50 1.16 -7.85
C ASP A 86 7.43 1.10 -6.74
N LEU A 87 6.34 0.36 -6.96
CA LEU A 87 5.30 0.17 -5.95
C LEU A 87 5.83 -0.55 -4.71
N SER A 88 6.74 -1.51 -4.88
CA SER A 88 7.37 -2.22 -3.77
C SER A 88 8.24 -1.28 -2.92
N GLU A 89 8.97 -0.37 -3.57
CA GLU A 89 9.84 0.60 -2.92
C GLU A 89 9.02 1.68 -2.19
N LEU A 90 7.99 2.22 -2.85
CA LEU A 90 7.07 3.17 -2.21
C LEU A 90 6.38 2.59 -0.97
N ARG A 91 5.99 1.30 -1.01
CA ARG A 91 5.44 0.61 0.17
C ARG A 91 6.44 0.51 1.32
N LYS A 92 7.73 0.27 1.04
CA LYS A 92 8.78 0.28 2.07
C LYS A 92 8.98 1.68 2.65
N GLN A 93 9.01 2.70 1.80
CA GLN A 93 9.15 4.09 2.23
C GLN A 93 7.98 4.53 3.11
N LEU A 94 6.75 4.15 2.75
CA LEU A 94 5.55 4.43 3.55
C LEU A 94 5.63 3.77 4.94
N LYS A 95 6.00 2.48 5.01
CA LYS A 95 6.19 1.79 6.30
C LYS A 95 7.27 2.46 7.16
N ASN A 96 8.39 2.86 6.57
CA ASN A 96 9.45 3.58 7.27
C ASN A 96 8.99 4.94 7.79
N LEU A 97 8.20 5.69 7.01
CA LEU A 97 7.69 6.98 7.41
C LEU A 97 6.65 6.85 8.53
N GLN A 98 5.78 5.85 8.45
CA GLN A 98 4.81 5.53 9.50
C GLN A 98 5.52 5.19 10.83
N ALA A 99 6.57 4.36 10.80
CA ALA A 99 7.33 4.04 12.01
C ALA A 99 8.02 5.29 12.63
N LYS A 100 8.55 6.19 11.79
CA LYS A 100 9.12 7.47 12.24
C LYS A 100 8.04 8.37 12.87
N TYR A 101 6.87 8.42 12.26
CA TYR A 101 5.74 9.20 12.78
C TYR A 101 5.30 8.68 14.15
N GLU A 102 5.08 7.37 14.29
CA GLU A 102 4.69 6.74 15.56
C GLU A 102 5.73 6.99 16.66
N THR A 103 7.03 6.88 16.32
CA THR A 103 8.12 7.17 17.27
C THR A 103 8.11 8.65 17.70
N SER A 104 8.00 9.57 16.73
CA SER A 104 7.94 11.01 17.03
C SER A 104 6.71 11.37 17.86
N GLN A 105 5.56 10.73 17.62
CA GLN A 105 4.34 10.94 18.37
C GLN A 105 4.50 10.46 19.82
N GLN A 106 5.11 9.30 20.04
CA GLN A 106 5.42 8.81 21.39
C GLN A 106 6.36 9.76 22.14
N GLU A 107 7.38 10.30 21.47
CA GLU A 107 8.30 11.29 22.04
C GLU A 107 7.59 12.59 22.42
N LEU A 108 6.69 13.08 21.56
CA LEU A 108 5.88 14.27 21.83
C LEU A 108 4.96 14.06 23.03
N CYS A 109 4.21 12.94 23.08
CA CYS A 109 3.36 12.62 24.22
C CYS A 109 4.18 12.48 25.52
N ALA A 110 5.34 11.84 25.47
CA ALA A 110 6.24 11.75 26.63
C ALA A 110 6.77 13.13 27.06
N GLY A 111 7.06 14.02 26.10
CA GLY A 111 7.44 15.40 26.32
C GLY A 111 6.33 16.22 26.99
N GLU A 112 5.10 16.09 26.49
CA GLU A 112 3.92 16.77 27.01
C GLU A 112 3.64 16.37 28.46
N VAL A 113 3.67 15.07 28.78
CA VAL A 113 3.51 14.60 30.18
C VAL A 113 4.57 15.20 31.10
N LYS A 114 5.84 15.26 30.66
CA LYS A 114 6.92 15.90 31.43
C LYS A 114 6.69 17.39 31.61
N PHE A 115 6.22 18.09 30.58
CA PHE A 115 5.95 19.53 30.63
C PHE A 115 4.79 19.84 31.57
N THR A 116 3.64 19.17 31.40
CA THR A 116 2.45 19.33 32.23
C THR A 116 2.77 19.06 33.70
N ARG A 117 3.55 18.01 33.97
CA ARG A 117 4.04 17.71 35.32
C ARG A 117 4.87 18.86 35.91
N ARG A 118 5.85 19.39 35.17
CA ARG A 118 6.68 20.50 35.64
C ARG A 118 5.85 21.77 35.86
N SER A 119 4.93 22.06 34.96
CA SER A 119 4.00 23.20 35.07
C SER A 119 3.20 23.13 36.37
N PHE A 120 2.69 21.94 36.70
CA PHE A 120 1.96 21.71 37.94
C PHE A 120 2.84 21.89 39.19
N GLN A 121 4.06 21.35 39.18
CA GLN A 121 5.02 21.54 40.28
C GLN A 121 5.38 23.02 40.50
N VAL A 122 5.58 23.78 39.44
CA VAL A 122 5.85 25.23 39.50
C VAL A 122 4.64 25.97 40.09
N SER A 123 3.43 25.68 39.61
CA SER A 123 2.20 26.28 40.14
C SER A 123 2.03 25.99 41.64
N ASN A 124 2.27 24.75 42.07
CA ASN A 124 2.19 24.40 43.49
C ASN A 124 3.23 25.13 44.34
N LEU A 125 4.48 25.24 43.84
CA LEU A 125 5.52 25.98 44.54
C LEU A 125 5.16 27.45 44.70
N ILE A 126 4.65 28.09 43.63
CA ILE A 126 4.18 29.48 43.68
C ILE A 126 3.08 29.62 44.74
N CYS A 127 2.11 28.71 44.79
CA CYS A 127 1.05 28.70 45.79
C CYS A 127 1.59 28.55 47.22
N ALA A 128 2.49 27.60 47.46
CA ALA A 128 3.10 27.37 48.77
C ALA A 128 3.87 28.61 49.26
N LEU A 129 4.69 29.19 48.39
CA LEU A 129 5.45 30.42 48.68
C LEU A 129 4.52 31.60 48.97
N ARG A 130 3.48 31.81 48.15
CA ARG A 130 2.47 32.86 48.39
C ARG A 130 1.79 32.71 49.75
N ARG A 131 1.43 31.48 50.15
CA ARG A 131 0.85 31.21 51.48
C ARG A 131 1.82 31.58 52.59
N LYS A 132 3.06 31.11 52.54
CA LYS A 132 4.09 31.40 53.57
C LYS A 132 4.38 32.91 53.68
N ILE A 133 4.50 33.63 52.56
CA ILE A 133 4.68 35.09 52.55
C ILE A 133 3.49 35.79 53.21
N SER A 134 2.27 35.40 52.87
CA SER A 134 1.05 35.97 53.46
C SER A 134 0.95 35.68 54.95
N THR A 135 1.19 34.44 55.39
CA THR A 135 1.20 34.08 56.81
C THR A 135 2.23 34.89 57.58
N ASN A 136 3.46 35.03 57.07
CA ASN A 136 4.50 35.84 57.71
C ASN A 136 4.07 37.31 57.83
N ARG A 137 3.53 37.90 56.77
CA ARG A 137 2.98 39.27 56.79
C ARG A 137 1.89 39.44 57.85
N VAL A 138 0.92 38.52 57.91
CA VAL A 138 -0.16 38.54 58.90
C VAL A 138 0.39 38.41 60.32
N SER A 139 1.32 37.47 60.56
CA SER A 139 1.97 37.28 61.87
C SER A 139 2.74 38.54 62.32
N LEU A 140 3.44 39.22 61.42
CA LEU A 140 4.13 40.48 61.72
C LEU A 140 3.17 41.60 62.09
N VAL A 141 2.04 41.74 61.38
CA VAL A 141 1.00 42.73 61.69
C VAL A 141 0.36 42.42 63.05
N ALA A 142 0.04 41.15 63.31
CA ALA A 142 -0.51 40.71 64.58
C ALA A 142 0.44 40.94 65.75
N LEU A 143 1.74 40.65 65.60
CA LEU A 143 2.77 40.93 66.61
C LEU A 143 2.91 42.44 66.89
N ARG A 144 2.87 43.28 65.85
CA ARG A 144 2.88 44.75 66.03
C ARG A 144 1.63 45.25 66.74
N ALA A 145 0.46 44.69 66.43
CA ALA A 145 -0.79 45.02 67.11
C ALA A 145 -0.76 44.58 68.58
N ALA A 146 -0.33 43.34 68.85
CA ALA A 146 -0.19 42.81 70.20
C ALA A 146 0.78 43.66 71.03
N TYR A 147 1.93 44.08 70.47
CA TYR A 147 2.86 44.97 71.16
C TYR A 147 2.23 46.28 71.65
N LYS A 148 1.31 46.86 70.87
CA LYS A 148 0.59 48.10 71.25
C LYS A 148 -0.36 47.88 72.42
N ILE A 149 -0.98 46.70 72.53
CA ILE A 149 -2.07 46.42 73.47
C ILE A 149 -1.55 45.81 74.79
N ILE A 150 -0.39 45.13 74.79
CA ILE A 150 0.16 44.46 75.99
C ILE A 150 0.43 45.47 77.13
N PRO A 151 -0.17 45.29 78.32
CA PRO A 151 0.05 46.18 79.47
C PRO A 151 1.35 45.88 80.24
N SER A 152 1.83 44.63 80.23
CA SER A 152 3.07 44.24 80.93
C SER A 152 4.34 44.66 80.18
N LEU A 153 5.24 45.38 80.88
CA LEU A 153 6.55 45.78 80.36
C LEU A 153 7.43 44.58 80.00
N GLU A 154 7.37 43.50 80.78
CA GLU A 154 8.16 42.29 80.53
C GLU A 154 7.70 41.55 79.26
N GLN A 155 6.38 41.44 79.07
CA GLN A 155 5.79 40.85 77.88
C GLN A 155 6.02 41.72 76.64
N LYS A 156 6.00 43.05 76.78
CA LYS A 156 6.42 44.00 75.73
C LYS A 156 7.88 43.78 75.32
N GLY A 157 8.78 43.62 76.29
CA GLY A 157 10.19 43.31 76.03
C GLY A 157 10.39 41.96 75.31
N ARG A 158 9.60 40.93 75.66
CA ARG A 158 9.59 39.64 74.92
C ARG A 158 9.07 39.81 73.49
N CYS A 159 7.98 40.54 73.28
CA CYS A 159 7.41 40.80 71.96
C CYS A 159 8.37 41.60 71.06
N MET A 160 9.07 42.61 71.62
CA MET A 160 10.11 43.35 70.89
C MET A 160 11.30 42.49 70.49
N ARG A 161 11.73 41.56 71.34
CA ARG A 161 12.77 40.59 70.98
C ARG A 161 12.33 39.73 69.79
N ILE A 162 11.11 39.20 69.80
CA ILE A 162 10.55 38.42 68.68
C ILE A 162 10.47 39.26 67.40
N LEU A 163 9.97 40.50 67.47
CA LEU A 163 9.93 41.43 66.34
C LEU A 163 11.33 41.76 65.80
N SER A 164 12.33 41.88 66.68
CA SER A 164 13.72 42.12 66.29
C SER A 164 14.35 40.88 65.62
N MET A 165 14.00 39.68 66.08
CA MET A 165 14.45 38.43 65.47
C MET A 165 13.81 38.22 64.10
N ALA A 166 12.53 38.55 63.93
CA ALA A 166 11.84 38.47 62.64
C ALA A 166 12.40 39.45 61.58
N ARG A 167 13.17 40.48 62.00
CA ARG A 167 13.89 41.38 61.08
C ARG A 167 15.30 40.90 60.74
N LYS A 168 15.88 39.98 61.52
CA LYS A 168 17.20 39.41 61.26
C LYS A 168 17.07 38.27 60.25
N LEU A 169 18.12 38.03 59.44
CA LEU A 169 18.18 36.84 58.58
C LEU A 169 18.03 35.58 59.47
N PRO A 170 17.10 34.66 59.15
CA PRO A 170 16.95 33.44 59.93
C PRO A 170 18.22 32.58 59.88
N HIS A 171 18.44 31.76 60.91
CA HIS A 171 19.51 30.76 60.92
C HIS A 171 19.37 29.84 59.69
N ARG A 172 20.50 29.55 59.03
CA ARG A 172 20.61 28.74 57.81
C ARG A 172 19.80 27.42 57.88
N THR A 173 19.85 26.73 59.01
CA THR A 173 19.10 25.49 59.28
C THR A 173 17.59 25.66 59.29
N GLY A 174 17.06 26.80 59.75
CA GLY A 174 15.63 27.10 59.74
C GLY A 174 15.12 27.36 58.32
N ILE A 175 15.91 28.10 57.53
CA ILE A 175 15.63 28.36 56.11
C ILE A 175 15.63 27.05 55.31
N GLU A 176 16.63 26.18 55.53
CA GLU A 176 16.72 24.89 54.87
C GLU A 176 15.51 23.99 55.20
N LYS A 177 15.04 23.99 56.45
CA LYS A 177 13.85 23.24 56.86
C LYS A 177 12.58 23.76 56.17
N GLU A 178 12.30 25.07 56.24
CA GLU A 178 11.10 25.64 55.60
C GLU A 178 11.14 25.52 54.08
N MET A 179 12.32 25.68 53.47
CA MET A 179 12.51 25.50 52.03
C MET A 179 12.25 24.05 51.62
N LYS A 180 12.72 23.07 52.42
CA LYS A 180 12.44 21.65 52.21
C LYS A 180 10.95 21.33 52.32
N GLU A 181 10.25 21.91 53.30
CA GLU A 181 8.79 21.77 53.43
C GLU A 181 8.06 22.33 52.20
N CYS A 182 8.38 23.55 51.76
CA CYS A 182 7.75 24.17 50.59
C CYS A 182 7.98 23.39 49.29
N LEU A 183 9.18 22.84 49.11
CA LEU A 183 9.51 22.02 47.95
C LEU A 183 8.81 20.66 48.01
N THR A 184 8.68 20.07 49.20
CA THR A 184 7.94 18.82 49.41
C THR A 184 6.45 19.00 49.10
N ASP A 185 5.84 20.10 49.55
CA ASP A 185 4.46 20.48 49.23
C ASP A 185 4.25 20.67 47.72
N ALA A 186 5.29 21.09 47.00
CA ALA A 186 5.31 21.22 45.54
C ALA A 186 5.58 19.89 44.80
N GLY A 187 5.73 18.77 45.52
CA GLY A 187 6.04 17.45 44.95
C GLY A 187 7.50 17.31 44.48
N LEU A 188 8.40 18.14 45.03
CA LEU A 188 9.83 18.14 44.77
C LEU A 188 10.58 17.63 46.01
N LEU A 189 11.22 16.47 45.89
CA LEU A 189 12.05 15.90 46.94
C LEU A 189 13.49 16.36 46.75
N VAL A 190 14.02 16.95 47.80
CA VAL A 190 15.31 17.65 47.76
C VAL A 190 16.15 17.27 48.96
N SER A 191 17.44 17.05 48.70
CA SER A 191 18.46 16.81 49.72
C SER A 191 19.50 17.92 49.69
N PHE A 192 20.14 18.19 50.82
CA PHE A 192 21.27 19.10 50.90
C PHE A 192 22.55 18.27 51.06
N ASN A 193 23.56 18.53 50.24
CA ASN A 193 24.85 17.87 50.37
C ASN A 193 25.61 18.44 51.60
N LYS A 194 26.76 17.85 51.94
CA LYS A 194 27.60 18.28 53.07
C LYS A 194 28.11 19.73 52.97
N ASN A 195 28.06 20.33 51.77
CA ASN A 195 28.44 21.71 51.49
C ASN A 195 27.24 22.68 51.54
N GLY A 196 26.04 22.17 51.85
CA GLY A 196 24.78 22.92 51.89
C GLY A 196 24.24 23.29 50.50
N THR A 197 24.73 22.65 49.43
CA THR A 197 24.18 22.77 48.08
C THR A 197 22.94 21.89 47.93
N MET A 198 21.90 22.46 47.34
CA MET A 198 20.61 21.81 47.13
C MET A 198 20.67 20.86 45.93
N VAL A 199 20.30 19.59 46.13
CA VAL A 199 20.26 18.54 45.09
C VAL A 199 18.84 17.99 45.00
N LEU A 200 18.22 18.13 43.82
CA LEU A 200 16.94 17.51 43.52
C LEU A 200 17.14 15.98 43.45
N THR A 201 16.58 15.26 44.42
CA THR A 201 16.73 13.80 44.51
C THR A 201 15.62 13.05 43.81
N ARG A 202 14.40 13.59 43.80
CA ARG A 202 13.27 12.97 43.09
C ARG A 202 12.19 14.02 42.80
N SER A 203 11.64 14.00 41.59
CA SER A 203 10.31 14.57 41.38
C SER A 203 9.30 13.46 41.68
N VAL A 204 8.25 13.74 42.45
CA VAL A 204 7.13 12.79 42.67
C VAL A 204 5.98 13.16 41.73
N PRO A 205 5.25 12.22 41.13
CA PRO A 205 4.05 12.55 40.38
C PRO A 205 3.05 13.15 41.35
N VAL A 206 2.60 14.39 41.10
CA VAL A 206 1.51 14.92 41.90
C VAL A 206 0.23 14.24 41.43
N VAL A 207 -0.42 13.57 42.37
CA VAL A 207 -1.61 12.76 42.14
C VAL A 207 -2.74 13.65 41.64
N LYS A 208 -3.32 13.24 40.49
CA LYS A 208 -4.42 13.82 39.71
C LYS A 208 -4.01 14.82 38.62
N VAL A 209 -3.54 14.25 37.50
CA VAL A 209 -3.80 14.82 36.18
C VAL A 209 -5.18 14.29 35.76
N PRO A 210 -6.18 15.13 35.47
CA PRO A 210 -7.38 14.68 34.76
C PRO A 210 -6.96 14.18 33.38
N THR A 211 -7.17 12.90 33.12
CA THR A 211 -6.87 12.22 31.85
C THR A 211 -7.96 12.39 30.79
N ASP A 212 -8.97 13.23 31.03
CA ASP A 212 -10.01 13.50 30.04
C ASP A 212 -9.65 14.75 29.24
N GLY A 213 -9.17 14.54 28.02
CA GLY A 213 -8.91 15.64 27.09
C GLY A 213 -8.53 15.24 25.67
N TYR A 214 -8.24 13.97 25.37
CA TYR A 214 -7.91 13.54 24.02
C TYR A 214 -8.60 12.23 23.65
N LYS A 215 -9.92 12.29 23.53
CA LYS A 215 -10.71 11.36 22.71
C LYS A 215 -11.20 12.09 21.47
N GLU A 216 -10.30 12.54 20.63
CA GLU A 216 -10.63 13.10 19.32
C GLU A 216 -9.31 13.16 18.56
N PHE A 217 -8.96 12.05 17.92
CA PHE A 217 -8.07 11.87 16.75
C PHE A 217 -7.73 10.36 16.57
N GLU A 218 -8.65 9.47 16.97
CA GLU A 218 -8.74 8.12 16.37
C GLU A 218 -9.50 8.24 15.04
N GLU A 219 -8.99 9.01 14.10
CA GLU A 219 -9.20 8.65 12.69
C GLU A 219 -8.12 7.61 12.39
N SER A 220 -8.38 6.39 12.88
CA SER A 220 -7.72 5.20 12.39
C SER A 220 -7.92 5.16 10.88
N ILE A 221 -6.87 5.44 10.11
CA ILE A 221 -6.83 5.08 8.71
C ILE A 221 -6.79 3.56 8.69
N THR A 222 -7.96 2.92 8.67
CA THR A 222 -8.11 1.52 8.28
C THR A 222 -7.84 1.45 6.80
N ILE A 223 -6.56 1.30 6.43
CA ILE A 223 -6.23 0.75 5.12
C ILE A 223 -6.62 -0.72 5.20
N VAL A 224 -7.78 -1.05 4.64
CA VAL A 224 -8.20 -2.43 4.42
C VAL A 224 -7.13 -3.08 3.54
N GLU A 225 -6.26 -3.88 4.13
CA GLU A 225 -5.50 -4.91 3.41
C GLU A 225 -6.54 -5.88 2.85
N LYS A 226 -7.06 -5.57 1.66
CA LYS A 226 -7.56 -6.63 0.79
C LYS A 226 -6.32 -7.36 0.33
N ASP A 227 -6.00 -8.43 1.06
CA ASP A 227 -5.16 -9.50 0.58
C ASP A 227 -5.62 -9.82 -0.85
N ALA A 228 -4.81 -9.43 -1.83
CA ALA A 228 -4.86 -10.02 -3.15
C ALA A 228 -4.37 -11.45 -2.94
N ALA A 229 -5.32 -12.32 -2.54
CA ALA A 229 -5.13 -13.75 -2.54
C ALA A 229 -4.54 -14.11 -3.91
N MET A 230 -3.37 -14.73 -3.85
CA MET A 230 -2.73 -15.34 -4.99
C MET A 230 -3.75 -16.20 -5.71
N MET A 231 -4.09 -15.82 -6.93
CA MET A 231 -4.65 -16.77 -7.89
C MET A 231 -3.52 -17.74 -8.20
N ASP A 232 -3.57 -18.88 -7.51
CA ASP A 232 -2.77 -20.06 -7.76
C ASP A 232 -3.17 -20.60 -9.14
N ASP A 233 -2.50 -20.12 -10.19
CA ASP A 233 -2.69 -20.62 -11.55
C ASP A 233 -1.86 -21.90 -11.70
N LYS A 234 -2.37 -22.98 -11.09
CA LYS A 234 -1.91 -24.36 -11.33
C LYS A 234 -3.09 -25.32 -11.34
N ALA A 235 -3.70 -25.49 -12.52
CA ALA A 235 -4.29 -26.76 -12.92
C ALA A 235 -4.31 -26.86 -14.44
N PHE A 236 -3.22 -27.38 -14.99
CA PHE A 236 -3.24 -28.08 -16.27
C PHE A 236 -4.02 -29.39 -16.09
N ASP A 237 -4.81 -29.75 -17.11
CA ASP A 237 -5.40 -31.05 -17.40
C ASP A 237 -6.33 -31.70 -16.38
N GLN A 238 -7.61 -31.82 -16.75
CA GLN A 238 -8.31 -33.10 -16.91
C GLN A 238 -9.77 -32.87 -17.31
N ASN A 239 -10.03 -32.80 -18.61
CA ASN A 239 -11.34 -33.14 -19.16
C ASN A 239 -11.31 -34.65 -19.49
N ALA A 240 -11.46 -35.48 -18.46
CA ALA A 240 -11.79 -36.88 -18.61
C ALA A 240 -13.12 -37.13 -17.88
N GLN A 241 -14.08 -37.56 -18.68
CA GLN A 241 -15.44 -37.93 -18.33
C GLN A 241 -15.55 -38.69 -17.00
N GLN A 242 -16.51 -38.29 -16.16
CA GLN A 242 -17.24 -39.24 -15.32
C GLN A 242 -18.57 -38.62 -14.88
N ASN A 243 -19.61 -38.85 -15.69
CA ASN A 243 -20.99 -38.81 -15.23
C ASN A 243 -21.32 -40.19 -14.65
N THR A 244 -21.45 -40.26 -13.33
CA THR A 244 -22.02 -41.41 -12.62
C THR A 244 -23.54 -41.28 -12.54
N LYS A 245 -24.27 -42.24 -13.13
CA LYS A 245 -25.59 -42.70 -12.70
C LYS A 245 -25.52 -44.22 -12.69
N LYS A 246 -25.43 -44.80 -11.49
CA LYS A 246 -26.53 -45.42 -10.71
C LYS A 246 -26.74 -46.89 -11.12
N ASP A 247 -26.41 -47.74 -10.15
CA ASP A 247 -27.07 -48.97 -9.72
C ASP A 247 -27.62 -49.90 -10.79
N GLU A 248 -27.08 -51.12 -10.85
CA GLU A 248 -27.86 -52.31 -10.50
C GLU A 248 -26.94 -53.51 -10.24
N ASP A 249 -27.11 -54.09 -9.05
CA ASP A 249 -26.72 -55.45 -8.70
C ASP A 249 -27.27 -56.44 -9.72
N VAL A 250 -26.48 -57.40 -10.21
CA VAL A 250 -26.85 -58.83 -10.22
C VAL A 250 -25.57 -59.68 -10.27
N GLN A 251 -25.56 -60.66 -9.37
CA GLN A 251 -24.58 -61.71 -9.18
C GLN A 251 -24.30 -62.56 -10.42
N MET A 252 -23.01 -62.82 -10.61
CA MET A 252 -22.39 -64.10 -10.97
C MET A 252 -23.32 -65.31 -11.14
N SER A 253 -23.18 -65.99 -12.29
CA SER A 253 -23.19 -67.44 -12.37
C SER A 253 -22.27 -67.87 -13.51
N VAL A 254 -21.23 -68.61 -13.09
CA VAL A 254 -20.33 -69.56 -13.78
C VAL A 254 -20.45 -69.68 -15.30
#